data_AF-A0A3M1YS31-F1
#
_entry.id   AF-A0A3M1YS31-F1
#
_cell.length_a   1.000
_cell.length_b   1.000
_cell.length_c   1.000
_cell.angle_alpha   90.00
_cell.angle_beta   90.00
_cell.angle_gamma   90.00
#
_symmetry.space_group_name_H-M   'P 1'
#
loop_
_entity.id
_entity.type
_entity.pdbx_description
1 polymer ?
#
loop_
_entity_poly.entity_id
_entity_poly.type
_entity_poly.pdbx_seq_one_letter_code
_entity_poly.pdbx_strand_id
1 'polypeptide(L)' 'MLVSRKNSGPAAVADLNLEGYNSLRGLGETGKLVARTNDADNPLPPGGLMSEENRQKIKDWVSAGFPE' A
#
# COMPACT_ATOMS: atom_id res chain seq x y z
N MET A 1 16.71 17.38 5.04
CA MET A 1 15.70 17.45 3.97
C MET A 1 14.88 16.16 4.02
N LEU A 2 13.76 16.14 4.77
CA LEU A 2 12.87 14.97 4.78
C LEU A 2 12.00 15.03 3.52
N VAL A 3 12.28 14.17 2.55
CA VAL A 3 11.38 13.98 1.41
C VAL A 3 10.25 13.06 1.89
N SER A 4 9.10 13.63 2.26
CA SER A 4 7.87 12.84 2.43
C SER A 4 7.54 12.21 1.08
N ARG A 5 7.86 10.92 0.92
CA ARG A 5 7.55 10.16 -0.29
C ARG A 5 6.04 9.99 -0.34
N LYS A 6 5.36 10.79 -1.15
CA LYS A 6 3.94 10.60 -1.47
C LYS A 6 3.82 9.48 -2.49
N ASN A 7 2.96 8.50 -2.22
CA ASN A 7 2.58 7.46 -3.18
C ASN A 7 1.55 8.00 -4.18
N SER A 8 1.94 9.01 -4.95
CA SER A 8 1.07 9.74 -5.88
C SER A 8 1.87 10.22 -7.09
N GLY A 9 1.25 10.20 -8.28
CA GLY A 9 1.87 10.61 -9.53
C GLY A 9 3.20 9.89 -9.87
N PRO A 10 4.09 10.49 -10.70
CA PRO A 10 5.38 9.89 -11.09
C PRO A 10 6.37 9.69 -9.93
N ALA A 11 6.00 10.04 -8.70
CA ALA A 11 6.76 9.84 -7.47
C ALA A 11 6.27 8.63 -6.64
N ALA A 12 5.32 7.83 -7.15
CA ALA A 12 4.85 6.62 -6.50
C ALA A 12 6.04 5.70 -6.17
N VAL A 13 6.30 5.45 -4.88
CA VAL A 13 7.35 4.49 -4.51
C VAL A 13 6.81 3.08 -4.58
N ALA A 14 7.68 2.17 -5.03
CA ALA A 14 7.37 0.75 -5.23
C ALA A 14 6.17 0.48 -6.17
N ASP A 15 5.95 1.36 -7.14
CA ASP A 15 4.81 1.35 -8.10
C ASP A 15 3.42 1.31 -7.44
N LEU A 16 3.31 1.79 -6.20
CA LEU A 16 2.03 1.88 -5.50
C LEU A 16 1.40 3.23 -5.80
N ASN A 17 0.67 3.34 -6.91
CA ASN A 17 -0.23 4.47 -7.11
C ASN A 17 -1.45 4.33 -6.19
N LEU A 18 -1.39 4.96 -5.02
CA LEU A 18 -2.48 4.96 -4.04
C LEU A 18 -3.47 6.11 -4.27
N GLU A 19 -3.37 6.80 -5.41
CA GLU A 19 -4.20 7.96 -5.74
C GLU A 19 -5.54 7.53 -6.34
N GLY A 20 -6.60 7.76 -5.57
CA GLY A 20 -7.97 7.44 -5.95
C GLY A 20 -8.31 5.95 -5.78
N TYR A 21 -9.61 5.71 -5.61
CA TYR A 21 -10.13 4.36 -5.35
C TYR A 21 -9.77 3.36 -6.45
N ASN A 22 -9.91 3.74 -7.73
CA ASN A 22 -9.65 2.84 -8.86
C ASN A 22 -8.20 2.35 -8.90
N SER A 23 -7.23 3.23 -8.65
CA SER A 23 -5.81 2.87 -8.61
C SER A 23 -5.51 1.94 -7.43
N LEU A 24 -6.05 2.28 -6.26
CA LEU A 24 -5.89 1.47 -5.05
C LEU A 24 -6.51 0.08 -5.21
N ARG A 25 -7.71 0.01 -5.80
CA ARG A 25 -8.40 -1.25 -6.12
C ARG A 25 -7.60 -2.10 -7.09
N GLY A 26 -7.08 -1.52 -8.18
CA GLY A 26 -6.23 -2.27 -9.11
C GLY A 26 -4.98 -2.88 -8.42
N LEU A 27 -4.39 -2.17 -7.46
CA LEU A 27 -3.29 -2.72 -6.65
C LEU A 27 -3.74 -3.83 -5.69
N GLY A 28 -4.96 -3.75 -5.18
CA GLY A 28 -5.60 -4.80 -4.39
C GLY A 28 -5.88 -6.05 -5.22
N GLU A 29 -6.47 -5.90 -6.41
CA GLU A 29 -6.80 -6.98 -7.35
C GLU A 29 -5.55 -7.74 -7.83
N THR A 30 -4.45 -7.04 -8.04
CA THR A 30 -3.15 -7.65 -8.41
C THR A 30 -2.42 -8.30 -7.23
N GLY A 31 -2.92 -8.15 -6.00
CA GLY A 31 -2.25 -8.60 -4.77
C GLY A 31 -1.01 -7.78 -4.37
N LYS A 32 -0.60 -6.82 -5.21
CA LYS A 32 0.59 -6.00 -5.03
C LYS A 32 0.52 -5.15 -3.76
N LEU A 33 -0.68 -4.64 -3.42
CA LEU A 33 -0.89 -3.84 -2.22
C LEU A 33 -0.58 -4.61 -0.93
N VAL A 34 -1.07 -5.85 -0.81
CA VAL A 34 -0.85 -6.70 0.36
C VAL A 34 0.61 -7.17 0.40
N ALA A 35 1.18 -7.56 -0.74
CA ALA A 35 2.58 -7.98 -0.80
C ALA A 35 3.54 -6.87 -0.32
N ARG A 36 3.37 -5.65 -0.83
CA ARG A 36 4.25 -4.51 -0.47
C ARG A 36 4.12 -4.07 0.99
N THR A 37 2.94 -4.18 1.58
CA THR A 37 2.74 -3.80 2.99
C THR A 37 3.22 -4.87 3.98
N ASN A 38 3.52 -6.09 3.50
CA ASN A 38 4.06 -7.19 4.31
C ASN A 38 5.53 -7.52 4.01
N ASP A 39 6.18 -6.79 3.11
CA ASP A 39 7.58 -7.03 2.74
C ASP A 39 8.53 -6.50 3.84
N ALA A 40 8.99 -7.42 4.69
CA ALA A 40 9.92 -7.10 5.79
C ALA A 40 11.34 -6.82 5.30
N ASP A 41 11.73 -7.34 4.13
CA ASP A 41 13.07 -7.14 3.54
C ASP A 41 13.18 -5.75 2.90
N ASN A 42 12.06 -5.20 2.43
CA ASN A 42 11.96 -3.85 1.89
C ASN A 42 10.72 -3.11 2.47
N PRO A 43 10.79 -2.71 3.74
CA PRO A 43 9.64 -2.23 4.49
C PRO A 43 9.10 -0.90 3.99
N LEU A 44 7.78 -0.77 4.06
CA LEU A 44 7.06 0.49 3.87
C LEU A 44 6.37 0.88 5.19
N PRO A 45 6.76 2.00 5.82
CA PRO A 45 7.81 2.96 5.43
C PRO A 45 9.26 2.45 5.66
N PRO A 46 10.31 3.15 5.14
CA PRO A 46 11.72 2.74 5.23
C PRO A 46 12.34 2.64 6.65
N GLY A 47 11.54 2.71 7.71
CA GLY A 47 11.97 2.55 9.10
C GLY A 47 11.40 1.29 9.78
N GLY A 48 10.65 0.47 9.05
CA GLY A 48 9.96 -0.71 9.56
C GLY A 48 8.56 -0.84 8.98
N LEU A 49 8.00 -2.04 9.08
CA LEU A 49 6.63 -2.27 8.63
C LEU A 49 5.64 -1.38 9.38
N MET A 50 4.60 -0.95 8.67
CA MET A 50 3.42 -0.42 9.33
C MET A 50 2.86 -1.45 10.33
N SER A 51 2.13 -0.96 11.35
CA SER A 51 1.57 -1.82 12.39
C SER A 51 0.75 -2.99 11.81
N GLU A 52 0.78 -4.12 12.51
CA GLU A 52 0.00 -5.30 12.11
C GLU A 52 -1.50 -4.99 11.98
N GLU A 53 -2.06 -4.19 12.88
CA GLU A 53 -3.44 -3.72 12.80
C GLU A 53 -3.75 -3.02 11.46
N ASN A 54 -2.86 -2.14 10.99
CA ASN A 54 -3.09 -1.44 9.73
C ASN A 54 -2.89 -2.37 8.51
N ARG A 55 -1.95 -3.32 8.58
CA ARG A 55 -1.81 -4.35 7.54
C ARG A 55 -3.06 -5.23 7.47
N GLN A 56 -3.65 -5.56 8.62
CA GLN A 56 -4.88 -6.34 8.68
C GLN A 56 -6.06 -5.57 8.10
N LYS A 57 -6.21 -4.27 8.37
CA LYS A 57 -7.26 -3.44 7.73
C LYS A 57 -7.16 -3.47 6.20
N ILE A 58 -5.95 -3.43 5.64
CA ILE A 58 -5.73 -3.53 4.19
C ILE A 58 -6.15 -4.92 3.68
N LYS A 59 -5.77 -5.98 4.40
CA LYS A 59 -6.17 -7.36 4.06
C LYS A 59 -7.68 -7.56 4.13
N ASP A 60 -8.34 -6.99 5.13
CA ASP A 60 -9.79 -7.06 5.32
C ASP A 60 -10.52 -6.32 4.21
N TRP A 61 -10.03 -5.14 3.82
CA TRP A 61 -10.57 -4.39 2.68
C TRP A 61 -10.49 -5.17 1.37
N VAL A 62 -9.36 -5.84 1.09
CA VAL A 62 -9.23 -6.73 -0.08
C VAL A 62 -10.19 -7.92 0.03
N SER A 63 -10.26 -8.56 1.20
CA SER A 63 -11.09 -9.75 1.43
C SER A 63 -12.60 -9.45 1.38
N ALA A 64 -13.00 -8.23 1.74
CA ALA A 64 -14.38 -7.74 1.68
C ALA A 64 -14.82 -7.34 0.27
N GLY A 65 -13.95 -7.46 -0.75
CA GLY A 65 -14.28 -7.13 -2.13
C GLY A 65 -14.20 -5.63 -2.44
N PHE A 66 -13.29 -4.91 -1.78
CA PHE A 66 -12.97 -3.50 -2.05
C PHE A 66 -14.12 -2.50 -1.78
N PRO A 67 -14.67 -2.45 -0.55
CA PRO A 67 -15.70 -1.44 -0.23
C PRO A 67 -15.15 0.00 -0.38
N GLU A 68 -15.98 0.92 -0.86
CA GLU A 68 -15.71 2.38 -0.92
C GLU A 68 -16.05 3.09 0.40
#